data_AF-A0A5D2CLI6-F1
#
_entry.id   AF-A0A5D2CLI6-F1
#
_cell.length_a   1.000
_cell.length_b   1.000
_cell.length_c   1.000
_cell.angle_alpha   90.00
_cell.angle_beta   90.00
_cell.angle_gamma   90.00
#
_symmetry.space_group_name_H-M   'P 1'
#
loop_
_entity.id
_entity.type
_entity.pdbx_description
1 polymer ?
#
loop_
_entity_poly.entity_id
_entity_poly.type
_entity_poly.pdbx_seq_one_letter_code
_entity_poly.pdbx_strand_id
1 'polypeptide(L)'
;MEADSKPKKSGARLCCVCNQNRAALKRPKTLEQICRECFYAVFEEEIHQVILENQLFKPGERIAIGASGGKDSTVLAYVLSELNRRHNYGLDLFLLSVDEGITGYRDDSLETVKRNELQYGLPLKIVSYKDLYGWTMDEIVKMIGLKNNCTFCGVFRRQALDRGAALLKVDKVATGHNADDIAETVLLNILRGDIARLSRCTSIITGEDGPIPRCKPFKYTYEKEIVMYAYFKKLDYFSTECIYSPNAYRGFAREFIKDLERIRAILDIIKSGEDFRISTTTKMPEQGTCERCGYISSQKWCKACVLLEGLNRGLPKLGIGRNQGLNSDGKKDRKRDSRTPSIESKQCGSLEF
;
A
#
# COMPACT_ATOMS: atom_id res chain seq x y z
N MET A 1 -28.83 39.64 42.72
CA MET A 1 -27.58 39.95 41.98
C MET A 1 -26.65 38.77 42.16
N GLU A 2 -26.87 37.70 41.40
CA GLU A 2 -25.96 36.56 41.38
C GLU A 2 -24.97 36.79 40.23
N ALA A 3 -23.70 36.91 40.59
CA ALA A 3 -22.62 37.10 39.64
C ALA A 3 -22.41 35.78 38.87
N ASP A 4 -22.76 35.82 37.59
CA ASP A 4 -22.52 34.78 36.60
C ASP A 4 -21.01 34.52 36.46
N SER A 5 -20.52 33.51 37.18
CA SER A 5 -19.12 33.09 37.13
C SER A 5 -18.87 32.34 35.83
N LYS A 6 -18.45 33.08 34.80
CA LYS A 6 -17.97 32.51 33.53
C LYS A 6 -16.86 31.47 33.81
N PRO A 7 -16.90 30.28 33.17
CA PRO A 7 -15.88 29.27 33.35
C PRO A 7 -14.52 29.82 32.88
N LYS A 8 -13.52 29.75 33.76
CA LYS A 8 -12.13 30.12 33.47
C LYS A 8 -11.69 29.35 32.22
N LYS A 9 -11.39 30.07 31.12
CA LYS A 9 -10.69 29.52 29.95
C LYS A 9 -9.42 28.84 30.48
N SER A 10 -9.34 27.52 30.39
CA SER A 10 -8.15 26.77 30.79
C SER A 10 -6.94 27.36 30.06
N GLY A 11 -5.93 27.77 30.81
CA GLY A 11 -4.70 28.33 30.25
C GLY A 11 -4.15 27.38 29.19
N ALA A 12 -3.82 27.93 28.02
CA ALA A 12 -3.30 27.12 26.94
C ALA A 12 -2.05 26.37 27.40
N ARG A 13 -2.10 25.03 27.39
CA ARG A 13 -0.99 24.20 27.83
C ARG A 13 0.23 24.42 26.91
N LEU A 14 1.41 24.51 27.53
CA LEU A 14 2.67 24.57 26.82
C LEU A 14 2.99 23.20 26.21
N CYS A 15 3.81 23.20 25.16
CA CYS A 15 4.33 21.99 24.53
C CYS A 15 5.19 21.22 25.53
N CYS A 16 4.90 19.94 25.74
CA CYS A 16 5.66 19.12 26.69
C CYS A 16 7.09 18.77 26.24
N VAL A 17 7.44 19.01 24.97
CA VAL A 17 8.77 18.74 24.42
C VAL A 17 9.69 19.96 24.61
N CYS A 18 9.30 21.14 24.11
CA CYS A 18 10.15 22.33 24.21
C CYS A 18 9.87 23.20 25.43
N ASN A 19 8.72 23.04 26.11
CA ASN A 19 8.27 23.89 27.22
C ASN A 19 8.21 25.41 26.94
N GLN A 20 8.30 25.81 25.67
CA GLN A 20 8.34 27.22 25.24
C GLN A 20 7.10 27.59 24.43
N ASN A 21 6.81 26.82 23.39
CA ASN A 21 5.70 27.09 22.48
C ASN A 21 4.38 26.55 23.03
N ARG A 22 3.27 27.20 22.68
CA ARG A 22 1.93 26.68 22.96
C ARG A 22 1.70 25.35 22.25
N ALA A 23 1.10 24.39 22.94
CA ALA A 23 0.69 23.14 22.30
C ALA A 23 -0.36 23.41 21.20
N ALA A 24 -0.15 22.83 20.03
CA ALA A 24 -0.98 22.99 18.84
C ALA A 24 -1.81 21.74 18.55
N LEU A 25 -1.35 20.56 18.95
CA LEU A 25 -2.05 19.29 18.79
C LEU A 25 -1.83 18.38 20.00
N LYS A 26 -2.65 17.33 20.07
CA LYS A 26 -2.46 16.19 20.96
C LYS A 26 -2.14 14.97 20.09
N ARG A 27 -0.98 14.36 20.28
CA ARG A 27 -0.55 13.19 19.50
C ARG A 27 -1.52 12.02 19.70
N PRO A 28 -2.10 11.44 18.64
CA PRO A 28 -2.94 10.24 18.74
C PRO A 28 -2.22 9.04 19.39
N LYS A 29 -0.93 8.86 19.08
CA LYS A 29 -0.11 7.74 19.56
C LYS A 29 0.18 7.81 21.06
N THR A 30 0.66 8.96 21.54
CA THR A 30 1.18 9.12 22.92
C THR A 30 0.28 9.94 23.83
N LEU A 31 -0.71 10.66 23.30
CA LEU A 31 -1.56 11.64 24.00
C LEU A 31 -0.82 12.90 24.48
N GLU A 32 0.44 13.08 24.09
CA GLU A 32 1.26 14.24 24.40
C GLU A 32 0.74 15.49 23.70
N GLN A 33 0.80 16.63 24.40
CA GLN A 33 0.41 17.92 23.85
C GLN A 33 1.65 18.68 23.37
N ILE A 34 1.75 18.91 22.08
CA ILE A 34 2.97 19.42 21.46
C ILE A 34 2.70 20.55 20.47
N CYS A 35 3.70 21.43 20.30
CA CYS A 35 3.68 22.45 19.25
C CYS A 35 3.99 21.84 17.88
N ARG A 36 3.75 22.59 16.80
CA ARG A 36 3.94 22.11 15.42
C ARG A 36 5.39 21.74 15.11
N GLU A 37 6.34 22.59 15.51
CA GLU A 37 7.76 22.35 15.22
C GLU A 37 8.28 21.09 15.93
N CYS A 38 7.92 20.90 17.20
CA CYS A 38 8.26 19.67 17.92
C CYS A 38 7.57 18.45 17.32
N PHE A 39 6.35 18.59 16.80
CA PHE A 39 5.68 17.49 16.12
C PHE A 39 6.41 17.05 14.85
N TYR A 40 6.86 17.99 14.01
CA TYR A 40 7.63 17.64 12.81
C TYR A 40 8.91 16.89 13.18
N ALA A 41 9.67 17.42 14.13
CA ALA A 41 10.92 16.82 14.57
C ALA A 41 10.70 15.40 15.12
N VAL A 42 9.75 15.22 16.03
CA VAL A 42 9.48 13.90 16.63
C VAL A 42 8.90 12.92 15.61
N PHE A 43 8.00 13.37 14.74
CA PHE A 43 7.41 12.53 13.70
C PHE A 43 8.47 12.00 12.73
N GLU A 44 9.33 12.89 12.23
CA GLU A 44 10.42 12.55 11.31
C GLU A 44 11.49 11.69 11.99
N GLU A 45 11.84 12.00 13.25
CA GLU A 45 12.83 11.24 14.04
C GLU A 45 12.35 9.81 14.33
N GLU A 46 11.07 9.61 14.69
CA GLU A 46 10.52 8.26 14.89
C GLU A 46 10.63 7.41 13.61
N ILE A 47 10.40 8.01 12.44
CA ILE A 47 10.53 7.32 11.15
C ILE A 47 12.00 7.05 10.83
N HIS A 48 12.90 8.00 11.14
CA HIS A 48 14.35 7.83 11.02
C HIS A 48 14.85 6.64 11.85
N GLN A 49 14.42 6.52 13.11
CA GLN A 49 14.79 5.40 13.98
C GLN A 49 14.28 4.07 13.43
N VAL A 50 13.03 4.02 12.95
CA VAL A 50 12.49 2.81 12.30
C VAL A 50 13.33 2.39 11.09
N ILE A 51 13.78 3.36 10.28
CA ILE A 51 14.66 3.09 9.12
C ILE A 51 16.00 2.49 9.58
N LEU A 52 16.61 3.04 10.63
CA LEU A 52 17.92 2.59 11.14
C LEU A 52 17.86 1.23 11.81
N GLU A 53 16.92 1.04 12.75
CA GLU A 53 16.76 -0.20 13.53
C GLU A 53 16.50 -1.40 12.63
N ASN A 54 15.81 -1.19 11.51
CA ASN A 54 15.44 -2.25 10.56
C ASN A 54 16.34 -2.26 9.32
N GLN A 55 17.39 -1.43 9.28
CA GLN A 55 18.34 -1.32 8.16
C GLN A 55 17.63 -1.23 6.80
N LEU A 56 16.59 -0.39 6.71
CA LEU A 56 15.69 -0.39 5.54
C LEU A 56 16.38 0.02 4.25
N PHE A 57 17.48 0.79 4.33
CA PHE A 57 18.21 1.30 3.18
C PHE A 57 19.71 1.17 3.36
N LYS A 58 20.43 1.11 2.24
CA LYS A 58 21.89 1.23 2.19
C LYS A 58 22.28 2.47 1.36
N PRO A 59 23.39 3.14 1.69
CA PRO A 59 23.87 4.26 0.87
C PRO A 59 24.09 3.86 -0.58
N GLY A 60 23.65 4.72 -1.51
CA GLY A 60 23.72 4.47 -2.95
C GLY A 60 22.58 3.64 -3.54
N GLU A 61 21.65 3.12 -2.71
CA GLU A 61 20.48 2.40 -3.23
C GLU A 61 19.52 3.33 -3.99
N ARG A 62 18.96 2.80 -5.07
CA ARG A 62 17.87 3.39 -5.85
C ARG A 62 16.54 2.95 -5.28
N ILE A 63 15.71 3.88 -4.84
CA ILE A 63 14.46 3.59 -4.14
C ILE A 63 13.28 4.19 -4.91
N ALA A 64 12.34 3.34 -5.32
CA ALA A 64 11.05 3.80 -5.85
C ALA A 64 10.03 3.99 -4.72
N ILE A 65 9.47 5.17 -4.59
CA ILE A 65 8.37 5.48 -3.68
C ILE A 65 7.06 5.27 -4.42
N GLY A 66 6.23 4.35 -3.93
CA GLY A 66 4.90 4.08 -4.49
C GLY A 66 3.99 5.31 -4.31
N ALA A 67 3.74 6.04 -5.39
CA ALA A 67 3.02 7.30 -5.40
C ALA A 67 1.58 7.11 -5.88
N SER A 68 0.62 7.04 -4.97
CA SER A 68 -0.80 7.01 -5.32
C SER A 68 -1.39 8.41 -5.47
N GLY A 69 -0.69 9.46 -5.03
CA GLY A 69 -1.22 10.83 -4.95
C GLY A 69 -2.04 11.09 -3.68
N GLY A 70 -2.30 10.05 -2.89
CA GLY A 70 -2.94 10.17 -1.58
C GLY A 70 -1.98 10.59 -0.48
N LYS A 71 -2.55 11.02 0.65
CA LYS A 71 -1.85 11.57 1.82
C LYS A 71 -0.62 10.74 2.25
N ASP A 72 -0.76 9.43 2.37
CA ASP A 72 0.30 8.58 2.95
C ASP A 72 1.50 8.50 2.01
N SER A 73 1.27 8.38 0.70
CA SER A 73 2.35 8.36 -0.29
C SER A 73 3.03 9.72 -0.46
N THR A 74 2.27 10.82 -0.38
CA THR A 74 2.81 12.18 -0.45
C THR A 74 3.68 12.49 0.77
N VAL A 75 3.20 12.18 1.98
CA VAL A 75 3.97 12.37 3.21
C VAL A 75 5.21 11.48 3.20
N LEU A 76 5.11 10.24 2.71
CA LEU A 76 6.28 9.36 2.58
C LEU A 76 7.34 9.95 1.65
N ALA A 77 6.94 10.46 0.48
CA ALA A 77 7.87 11.09 -0.45
C ALA A 77 8.55 12.32 0.15
N TYR A 78 7.79 13.17 0.84
CA TYR A 78 8.32 14.34 1.53
C TYR A 78 9.32 13.96 2.64
N VAL A 79 8.91 13.06 3.55
CA VAL A 79 9.74 12.67 4.69
C VAL A 79 11.00 11.96 4.25
N LEU A 80 10.92 11.03 3.29
CA LEU A 80 12.14 10.36 2.79
C LEU A 80 13.09 11.33 2.11
N SER A 81 12.59 12.31 1.36
CA SER A 81 13.44 13.35 0.75
C SER A 81 14.13 14.20 1.83
N GLU A 82 13.38 14.60 2.86
CA GLU A 82 13.91 15.41 3.95
C GLU A 82 14.93 14.65 4.80
N LEU A 83 14.66 13.38 5.13
CA LEU A 83 15.59 12.53 5.87
C LEU A 83 16.83 12.19 5.05
N ASN A 84 16.68 11.92 3.74
CA ASN A 84 17.81 11.67 2.84
C ASN A 84 18.76 12.87 2.83
N ARG A 85 18.22 14.10 2.76
CA ARG A 85 19.00 15.34 2.82
C ARG A 85 19.61 15.60 4.19
N ARG A 86 18.84 15.45 5.27
CA ARG A 86 19.26 15.79 6.64
C ARG A 86 20.29 14.83 7.21
N HIS A 87 20.12 13.53 6.97
CA HIS A 87 20.98 12.48 7.51
C HIS A 87 21.96 11.92 6.46
N ASN A 88 21.96 12.48 5.24
CA ASN A 88 22.83 12.08 4.14
C ASN A 88 22.78 10.57 3.86
N TYR A 89 21.58 10.01 3.71
CA TYR A 89 21.44 8.58 3.41
C TYR A 89 22.07 8.21 2.06
N GLY A 90 22.19 9.16 1.13
CA GLY A 90 22.77 8.93 -0.20
C GLY A 90 21.87 8.08 -1.09
N LEU A 91 20.55 8.18 -0.93
CA LEU A 91 19.57 7.44 -1.73
C LEU A 91 19.25 8.19 -3.02
N ASP A 92 19.06 7.44 -4.09
CA ASP A 92 18.53 7.93 -5.36
C ASP A 92 17.02 7.65 -5.41
N LEU A 93 16.21 8.69 -5.20
CA LEU A 93 14.77 8.58 -4.96
C LEU A 93 13.95 8.82 -6.23
N PHE A 94 13.01 7.91 -6.51
CA PHE A 94 12.10 7.97 -7.65
C PHE A 94 10.65 7.91 -7.20
N LEU A 95 9.73 8.51 -7.94
CA LEU A 95 8.30 8.27 -7.78
C LEU A 95 7.85 7.19 -8.78
N LEU A 96 7.09 6.20 -8.30
CA LEU A 96 6.48 5.17 -9.14
C LEU A 96 4.97 5.16 -8.92
N SER A 97 4.23 5.51 -9.97
CA SER A 97 2.78 5.57 -9.95
C SER A 97 2.17 4.55 -10.91
N VAL A 98 1.01 4.01 -10.52
CA VAL A 98 0.26 3.05 -11.34
C VAL A 98 -1.05 3.70 -11.76
N ASP A 99 -1.29 3.85 -13.06
CA ASP A 99 -2.58 4.29 -13.59
C ASP A 99 -3.51 3.08 -13.80
N GLU A 100 -4.49 2.93 -12.93
CA GLU A 100 -5.48 1.86 -13.03
C GLU A 100 -6.55 2.11 -14.11
N GLY A 101 -6.66 3.32 -14.66
CA GLY A 101 -7.69 3.71 -15.62
C GLY A 101 -9.10 3.71 -15.01
N ILE A 102 -9.26 4.42 -13.88
CA ILE A 102 -10.56 4.69 -13.24
C ILE A 102 -10.97 6.12 -13.54
N THR A 103 -11.98 6.30 -14.39
CA THR A 103 -12.42 7.61 -14.87
C THR A 103 -12.90 8.49 -13.72
N GLY A 104 -12.46 9.75 -13.69
CA GLY A 104 -12.90 10.75 -12.69
C GLY A 104 -12.37 10.50 -11.27
N TYR A 105 -11.44 9.56 -11.11
CA TYR A 105 -10.70 9.35 -9.87
C TYR A 105 -9.20 9.44 -10.13
N ARG A 106 -8.71 8.71 -11.15
CA ARG A 106 -7.28 8.58 -11.37
C ARG A 106 -6.67 9.78 -12.10
N ASP A 107 -7.46 10.47 -12.92
CA ASP A 107 -7.05 11.67 -13.64
C ASP A 107 -6.51 12.76 -12.67
N ASP A 108 -7.35 13.21 -11.73
CA ASP A 108 -7.00 14.20 -10.70
C ASP A 108 -5.84 13.74 -9.79
N SER A 109 -5.83 12.44 -9.49
CA SER A 109 -4.83 11.83 -8.64
C SER A 109 -3.46 11.81 -9.32
N LEU A 110 -3.39 11.56 -10.63
CA LEU A 110 -2.15 11.60 -11.41
C LEU A 110 -1.64 13.04 -11.60
N GLU A 111 -2.52 14.01 -11.75
CA GLU A 111 -2.12 15.44 -11.76
C GLU A 111 -1.43 15.83 -10.45
N THR A 112 -1.95 15.37 -9.32
CA THR A 112 -1.30 15.56 -8.01
C THR A 112 0.07 14.89 -7.96
N VAL A 113 0.22 13.66 -8.48
CA VAL A 113 1.54 12.99 -8.52
C VAL A 113 2.54 13.74 -9.41
N LYS A 114 2.11 14.31 -10.54
CA LYS A 114 2.95 15.15 -11.40
C LYS A 114 3.37 16.46 -10.70
N ARG A 115 2.48 17.07 -9.92
CA ARG A 115 2.82 18.23 -9.09
C ARG A 115 3.85 17.86 -8.02
N ASN A 116 3.72 16.70 -7.40
CA ASN A 116 4.70 16.19 -6.42
C ASN A 116 6.08 15.95 -7.03
N GLU A 117 6.17 15.45 -8.26
CA GLU A 117 7.44 15.33 -9.00
C GLU A 117 8.16 16.69 -9.09
N LEU A 118 7.45 17.73 -9.52
CA LEU A 118 8.00 19.07 -9.64
C LEU A 118 8.35 19.68 -8.27
N GLN A 119 7.48 19.50 -7.27
CA GLN A 119 7.66 20.09 -5.94
C GLN A 119 8.84 19.48 -5.19
N TYR A 120 9.05 18.17 -5.32
CA TYR A 120 10.09 17.44 -4.58
C TYR A 120 11.35 17.16 -5.41
N GLY A 121 11.31 17.44 -6.72
CA GLY A 121 12.44 17.18 -7.63
C GLY A 121 12.74 15.69 -7.78
N LEU A 122 11.72 14.83 -7.68
CA LEU A 122 11.85 13.38 -7.73
C LEU A 122 11.34 12.84 -9.08
N PRO A 123 12.18 12.17 -9.89
CA PRO A 123 11.76 11.68 -11.20
C PRO A 123 10.58 10.71 -11.11
N LEU A 124 9.57 10.92 -11.95
CA LEU A 124 8.34 10.11 -11.95
C LEU A 124 8.29 9.10 -13.08
N LYS A 125 7.97 7.85 -12.74
CA LYS A 125 7.52 6.83 -13.69
C LYS A 125 6.04 6.51 -13.45
N ILE A 126 5.26 6.58 -14.52
CA ILE A 126 3.88 6.10 -14.55
C ILE A 126 3.83 4.82 -15.39
N VAL A 127 3.16 3.79 -14.88
CA VAL A 127 2.81 2.57 -15.64
C VAL A 127 1.29 2.41 -15.62
N SER A 128 0.67 2.08 -16.74
CA SER A 128 -0.79 1.95 -16.82
C SER A 128 -1.25 0.50 -16.90
N TYR A 129 -2.43 0.19 -16.38
CA TYR A 129 -3.05 -1.12 -16.60
C TYR A 129 -3.35 -1.37 -18.08
N LYS A 130 -3.71 -0.31 -18.81
CA LYS A 130 -4.01 -0.41 -20.23
C LYS A 130 -2.79 -0.92 -21.01
N ASP A 131 -1.61 -0.39 -20.73
CA ASP A 131 -0.38 -0.81 -21.40
C ASP A 131 0.11 -2.18 -20.94
N LEU A 132 0.01 -2.45 -19.63
CA LEU A 132 0.55 -3.68 -19.03
C LEU A 132 -0.32 -4.92 -19.26
N TYR A 133 -1.64 -4.73 -19.36
CA TYR A 133 -2.62 -5.81 -19.36
C TYR A 133 -3.63 -5.72 -20.49
N GLY A 134 -3.73 -4.59 -21.20
CA GLY A 134 -4.77 -4.36 -22.22
C GLY A 134 -6.13 -3.94 -21.66
N TRP A 135 -6.25 -3.85 -20.33
CA TRP A 135 -7.48 -3.61 -19.59
C TRP A 135 -7.33 -2.40 -18.67
N THR A 136 -8.34 -1.53 -18.61
CA THR A 136 -8.50 -0.59 -17.49
C THR A 136 -9.36 -1.18 -16.39
N MET A 137 -9.33 -0.59 -15.19
CA MET A 137 -10.25 -1.01 -14.13
C MET A 137 -11.71 -0.77 -14.49
N ASP A 138 -12.04 0.29 -15.22
CA ASP A 138 -13.41 0.53 -15.69
C ASP A 138 -13.88 -0.59 -16.65
N GLU A 139 -13.01 -1.04 -17.57
CA GLU A 139 -13.30 -2.17 -18.47
C GLU A 139 -13.48 -3.48 -17.68
N ILE A 140 -12.64 -3.73 -16.68
CA ILE A 140 -12.74 -4.89 -15.79
C ILE A 140 -14.07 -4.87 -15.03
N VAL A 141 -14.42 -3.74 -14.42
CA VAL A 141 -15.68 -3.60 -13.65
C VAL A 141 -16.90 -3.76 -14.55
N LYS A 142 -16.87 -3.24 -15.79
CA LYS A 142 -17.93 -3.49 -16.77
C LYS A 142 -18.14 -4.99 -17.06
N MET A 143 -17.06 -5.77 -17.08
CA MET A 143 -17.13 -7.21 -17.33
C MET A 143 -17.56 -8.03 -16.10
N ILE A 144 -17.01 -7.74 -14.92
CA ILE A 144 -17.15 -8.60 -13.73
C ILE A 144 -18.20 -8.10 -12.73
N GLY A 145 -18.61 -6.85 -12.86
CA GLY A 145 -19.42 -6.11 -11.90
C GLY A 145 -18.61 -5.54 -10.73
N LEU A 146 -19.33 -5.04 -9.71
CA LEU A 146 -18.72 -4.38 -8.54
C LEU A 146 -18.14 -5.36 -7.51
N LYS A 147 -18.52 -6.64 -7.57
CA LYS A 147 -18.00 -7.64 -6.64
C LYS A 147 -16.60 -8.08 -7.08
N ASN A 148 -15.68 -8.19 -6.12
CA ASN A 148 -14.30 -8.64 -6.33
C ASN A 148 -13.42 -7.73 -7.20
N ASN A 149 -13.86 -6.54 -7.61
CA ASN A 149 -13.03 -5.61 -8.40
C ASN A 149 -11.71 -5.25 -7.70
N CYS A 150 -11.73 -5.08 -6.38
CA CYS A 150 -10.55 -4.78 -5.57
C CYS A 150 -9.55 -5.95 -5.54
N THR A 151 -10.01 -7.18 -5.80
CA THR A 151 -9.13 -8.35 -5.96
C THR A 151 -8.32 -8.22 -7.25
N PHE A 152 -8.96 -7.88 -8.37
CA PHE A 152 -8.26 -7.63 -9.64
C PHE A 152 -7.31 -6.44 -9.50
N CYS A 153 -7.84 -5.31 -9.02
CA CYS A 153 -7.06 -4.10 -8.82
C CYS A 153 -5.85 -4.34 -7.92
N GLY A 154 -6.01 -4.99 -6.76
CA GLY A 154 -4.89 -5.24 -5.85
C GLY A 154 -3.83 -6.18 -6.42
N VAL A 155 -4.23 -7.20 -7.18
CA VAL A 155 -3.31 -8.15 -7.82
C VAL A 155 -2.53 -7.48 -8.95
N PHE A 156 -3.22 -6.77 -9.83
CA PHE A 156 -2.60 -6.03 -10.94
C PHE A 156 -1.74 -4.87 -10.47
N ARG A 157 -2.13 -4.16 -9.40
CA ARG A 157 -1.34 -3.07 -8.82
C ARG A 157 0.00 -3.57 -8.32
N ARG A 158 0.00 -4.71 -7.62
CA ARG A 158 1.23 -5.32 -7.10
C ARG A 158 2.19 -5.65 -8.25
N GLN A 159 1.72 -6.39 -9.25
CA GLN A 159 2.54 -6.74 -10.41
C GLN A 159 2.96 -5.51 -11.24
N ALA A 160 2.11 -4.48 -11.34
CA ALA A 160 2.45 -3.24 -12.04
C ALA A 160 3.56 -2.47 -11.33
N LEU A 161 3.54 -2.43 -9.99
CA LEU A 161 4.63 -1.87 -9.20
C LEU A 161 5.92 -2.67 -9.39
N ASP A 162 5.88 -4.00 -9.42
CA ASP A 162 7.09 -4.81 -9.64
C ASP A 162 7.67 -4.55 -11.05
N ARG A 163 6.81 -4.45 -12.07
CA ARG A 163 7.22 -4.09 -13.45
C ARG A 163 7.80 -2.69 -13.53
N GLY A 164 7.12 -1.71 -12.93
CA GLY A 164 7.59 -0.32 -12.92
C GLY A 164 8.92 -0.16 -12.19
N ALA A 165 9.11 -0.88 -11.09
CA ALA A 165 10.36 -0.90 -10.34
C ALA A 165 11.49 -1.54 -11.16
N ALA A 166 11.23 -2.64 -11.87
CA ALA A 166 12.21 -3.25 -12.77
C ALA A 166 12.61 -2.30 -13.91
N LEU A 167 11.66 -1.58 -14.50
CA LEU A 167 11.92 -0.57 -15.54
C LEU A 167 12.80 0.59 -15.04
N LEU A 168 12.64 0.98 -13.77
CA LEU A 168 13.45 2.01 -13.13
C LEU A 168 14.80 1.48 -12.61
N LYS A 169 15.02 0.16 -12.63
CA LYS A 169 16.21 -0.51 -12.07
C LYS A 169 16.46 -0.12 -10.62
N VAL A 170 15.39 -0.10 -9.81
CA VAL A 170 15.49 0.21 -8.37
C VAL A 170 15.83 -1.03 -7.56
N ASP A 171 16.54 -0.84 -6.46
CA ASP A 171 16.90 -1.88 -5.50
C ASP A 171 15.73 -2.21 -4.57
N LYS A 172 14.83 -1.25 -4.33
CA LYS A 172 13.73 -1.41 -3.36
C LYS A 172 12.56 -0.49 -3.67
N VAL A 173 11.35 -0.89 -3.24
CA VAL A 173 10.15 -0.06 -3.29
C VAL A 173 9.69 0.32 -1.89
N ALA A 174 9.62 1.62 -1.59
CA ALA A 174 9.02 2.13 -0.36
C ALA A 174 7.52 2.38 -0.56
N THR A 175 6.69 1.94 0.39
CA THR A 175 5.23 2.15 0.34
C THR A 175 4.71 2.81 1.61
N GLY A 176 3.71 3.68 1.46
CA GLY A 176 3.12 4.45 2.56
C GLY A 176 2.17 3.67 3.48
N HIS A 177 2.34 2.35 3.61
CA HIS A 177 1.50 1.57 4.53
C HIS A 177 1.80 1.97 5.97
N ASN A 178 0.78 2.44 6.67
CA ASN A 178 0.87 2.96 8.03
C ASN A 178 0.46 1.92 9.09
N ALA A 179 0.54 2.27 10.38
CA ALA A 179 0.22 1.36 11.48
C ALA A 179 -1.22 0.81 11.40
N ASP A 180 -2.18 1.67 11.07
CA ASP A 180 -3.58 1.31 10.88
C ASP A 180 -3.73 0.27 9.75
N ASP A 181 -3.07 0.46 8.60
CA ASP A 181 -3.10 -0.50 7.48
C ASP A 181 -2.55 -1.88 7.86
N ILE A 182 -1.49 -1.90 8.68
CA ILE A 182 -0.89 -3.15 9.16
C ILE A 182 -1.82 -3.84 10.16
N ALA A 183 -2.38 -3.10 11.13
CA ALA A 183 -3.33 -3.64 12.10
C ALA A 183 -4.61 -4.17 11.42
N GLU A 184 -5.16 -3.43 10.44
CA GLU A 184 -6.25 -3.90 9.58
C GLU A 184 -5.87 -5.23 8.91
N THR A 185 -4.64 -5.33 8.40
CA THR A 185 -4.18 -6.53 7.68
C THR A 185 -4.00 -7.74 8.61
N VAL A 186 -3.50 -7.54 9.83
CA VAL A 186 -3.43 -8.57 10.89
C VAL A 186 -4.83 -9.10 11.17
N LEU A 187 -5.78 -8.22 11.49
CA LEU A 187 -7.15 -8.58 11.78
C LEU A 187 -7.83 -9.30 10.61
N LEU A 188 -7.67 -8.79 9.39
CA LEU A 188 -8.22 -9.40 8.19
C LEU A 188 -7.71 -10.83 7.97
N ASN A 189 -6.43 -11.09 8.25
CA ASN A 189 -5.87 -12.43 8.09
C ASN A 189 -6.32 -13.39 9.20
N ILE A 190 -6.52 -12.90 10.42
CA ILE A 190 -7.14 -13.67 11.52
C ILE A 190 -8.56 -14.07 11.13
N LEU A 191 -9.41 -13.09 10.75
CA LEU A 191 -10.81 -13.32 10.40
C LEU A 191 -10.98 -14.25 9.19
N ARG A 192 -10.01 -14.25 8.25
CA ARG A 192 -10.00 -15.14 7.09
C ARG A 192 -9.39 -16.51 7.36
N GLY A 193 -8.82 -16.73 8.55
CA GLY A 193 -8.02 -17.93 8.86
C GLY A 193 -6.86 -18.13 7.87
N ASP A 194 -6.21 -17.05 7.41
CA ASP A 194 -5.10 -17.10 6.46
C ASP A 194 -3.75 -17.08 7.19
N ILE A 195 -3.42 -18.21 7.82
CA ILE A 195 -2.24 -18.36 8.67
C ILE A 195 -0.94 -18.07 7.91
N ALA A 196 -0.83 -18.49 6.64
CA ALA A 196 0.36 -18.27 5.82
C ALA A 196 0.60 -16.79 5.42
N ARG A 197 -0.46 -15.96 5.41
CA ARG A 197 -0.33 -14.51 5.25
C ARG A 197 -0.13 -13.81 6.58
N LEU A 198 -0.69 -14.35 7.66
CA LEU A 198 -0.55 -13.79 9.00
C LEU A 198 0.92 -13.72 9.43
N SER A 199 1.75 -14.75 9.18
CA SER A 199 3.19 -14.71 9.52
C SER A 199 3.98 -13.57 8.89
N ARG A 200 3.57 -13.13 7.71
CA ARG A 200 4.37 -12.20 6.88
C ARG A 200 3.76 -10.81 6.81
N CYS A 201 2.56 -10.62 7.35
CA CYS A 201 1.84 -9.35 7.17
C CYS A 201 2.44 -8.20 7.97
N THR A 202 3.08 -8.50 9.10
CA THR A 202 3.80 -7.54 9.97
C THR A 202 5.25 -7.33 9.57
N SER A 203 5.79 -8.08 8.60
CA SER A 203 7.16 -7.87 8.11
C SER A 203 7.31 -6.46 7.54
N ILE A 204 8.35 -5.76 8.01
CA ILE A 204 8.65 -4.38 7.60
C ILE A 204 9.25 -4.33 6.20
N ILE A 205 10.09 -5.31 5.88
CA ILE A 205 10.53 -5.63 4.52
C ILE A 205 9.77 -6.88 4.07
N THR A 206 9.27 -6.86 2.84
CA THR A 206 8.57 -7.99 2.23
C THR A 206 9.14 -8.26 0.85
N GLY A 207 9.21 -9.53 0.46
CA GLY A 207 9.73 -9.93 -0.85
C GLY A 207 11.26 -9.85 -0.95
N GLU A 208 11.98 -10.09 0.16
CA GLU A 208 13.45 -10.20 0.15
C GLU A 208 13.95 -11.38 -0.70
N ASP A 209 13.15 -12.45 -0.79
CA ASP A 209 13.39 -13.58 -1.69
C ASP A 209 13.08 -13.25 -3.17
N GLY A 210 12.57 -12.05 -3.43
CA GLY A 210 12.17 -11.56 -4.73
C GLY A 210 13.20 -10.64 -5.37
N PRO A 211 13.01 -10.30 -6.66
CA PRO A 211 13.94 -9.42 -7.36
C PRO A 211 13.92 -7.98 -6.81
N ILE A 212 12.80 -7.55 -6.21
CA ILE A 212 12.62 -6.17 -5.74
C ILE A 212 11.88 -6.19 -4.38
N PRO A 213 12.61 -6.08 -3.26
CA PRO A 213 12.01 -6.01 -1.94
C PRO A 213 11.17 -4.72 -1.76
N ARG A 214 10.20 -4.79 -0.85
CA ARG A 214 9.33 -3.67 -0.49
C ARG A 214 9.46 -3.35 0.98
N CYS A 215 9.72 -2.09 1.32
CA CYS A 215 9.79 -1.62 2.70
C CYS A 215 8.63 -0.70 3.07
N LYS A 216 8.37 -0.58 4.38
CA LYS A 216 7.27 0.20 4.95
C LYS A 216 7.79 1.12 6.07
N PRO A 217 8.37 2.29 5.75
CA PRO A 217 8.87 3.21 6.77
C PRO A 217 7.82 3.67 7.78
N PHE A 218 6.54 3.68 7.40
CA PHE A 218 5.43 4.09 8.27
C PHE A 218 4.80 2.96 9.09
N LYS A 219 5.44 1.79 9.19
CA LYS A 219 4.89 0.60 9.88
C LYS A 219 4.35 0.91 11.29
N TYR A 220 4.97 1.82 12.04
CA TYR A 220 4.58 2.19 13.41
C TYR A 220 4.04 3.63 13.53
N THR A 221 3.72 4.25 12.40
CA THR A 221 3.21 5.62 12.31
C THR A 221 1.69 5.58 12.15
N TYR A 222 0.96 6.31 12.99
CA TYR A 222 -0.51 6.34 12.96
C TYR A 222 -1.00 7.14 11.74
N GLU A 223 -2.08 6.69 11.11
CA GLU A 223 -2.71 7.39 9.98
C GLU A 223 -3.07 8.83 10.35
N LYS A 224 -3.62 9.05 11.56
CA LYS A 224 -3.95 10.40 12.03
C LYS A 224 -2.75 11.32 12.16
N GLU A 225 -1.57 10.80 12.54
CA GLU A 225 -0.36 11.63 12.58
C GLU A 225 0.11 11.98 11.17
N ILE A 226 0.00 11.06 10.21
CA ILE A 226 0.28 11.33 8.79
C ILE A 226 -0.64 12.43 8.26
N VAL A 227 -1.95 12.36 8.55
CA VAL A 227 -2.93 13.40 8.19
C VAL A 227 -2.56 14.75 8.81
N MET A 228 -2.25 14.78 10.11
CA MET A 228 -1.84 16.00 10.80
C MET A 228 -0.57 16.60 10.19
N TYR A 229 0.41 15.75 9.88
CA TYR A 229 1.67 16.16 9.28
C TYR A 229 1.45 16.78 7.89
N ALA A 230 0.69 16.11 7.02
CA ALA A 230 0.31 16.63 5.71
C ALA A 230 -0.39 17.98 5.80
N TYR A 231 -1.36 18.10 6.72
CA TYR A 231 -2.11 19.33 6.93
C TYR A 231 -1.23 20.49 7.40
N PHE A 232 -0.39 20.27 8.41
CA PHE A 232 0.43 21.34 8.99
C PHE A 232 1.57 21.77 8.05
N LYS A 233 2.16 20.83 7.29
CA LYS A 233 3.12 21.15 6.22
C LYS A 233 2.47 21.68 4.94
N LYS A 234 1.13 21.68 4.87
CA LYS A 234 0.34 22.09 3.69
C LYS A 234 0.76 21.33 2.42
N LEU A 235 0.94 20.03 2.55
CA LEU A 235 1.31 19.19 1.41
C LEU A 235 0.13 19.05 0.45
N ASP A 236 0.44 19.01 -0.85
CA ASP A 236 -0.55 18.81 -1.91
C ASP A 236 -0.84 17.32 -2.06
N TYR A 237 -2.06 16.90 -1.73
CA TYR A 237 -2.47 15.51 -1.85
C TYR A 237 -3.93 15.42 -2.26
N PHE A 238 -4.24 14.31 -2.95
CA PHE A 238 -5.58 13.97 -3.37
C PHE A 238 -6.29 13.19 -2.25
N SER A 239 -7.49 13.63 -1.88
CA SER A 239 -8.24 13.10 -0.73
C SER A 239 -9.46 12.27 -1.10
N THR A 240 -9.87 12.27 -2.36
CA THR A 240 -11.04 11.50 -2.82
C THR A 240 -10.76 10.00 -2.66
N GLU A 241 -11.77 9.26 -2.21
CA GLU A 241 -11.71 7.80 -2.15
C GLU A 241 -12.09 7.16 -3.49
N CYS A 242 -11.55 5.97 -3.78
CA CYS A 242 -11.87 5.26 -5.02
C CYS A 242 -13.34 4.84 -5.03
N ILE A 243 -14.05 5.14 -6.13
CA ILE A 243 -15.47 4.81 -6.33
C ILE A 243 -15.80 3.31 -6.22
N TYR A 244 -14.81 2.45 -6.40
CA TYR A 244 -14.95 0.99 -6.31
C TYR A 244 -14.57 0.41 -4.94
N SER A 245 -13.96 1.21 -4.06
CA SER A 245 -13.51 0.80 -2.72
C SER A 245 -14.63 0.47 -1.72
N PRO A 246 -15.82 1.13 -1.71
CA PRO A 246 -16.83 0.92 -0.66
C PRO A 246 -17.31 -0.53 -0.51
N ASN A 247 -17.24 -1.33 -1.58
CA ASN A 247 -17.64 -2.74 -1.55
C ASN A 247 -16.54 -3.69 -1.07
N ALA A 248 -15.39 -3.18 -0.64
CA ALA A 248 -14.28 -3.99 -0.19
C ALA A 248 -14.47 -4.47 1.25
N TYR A 249 -14.22 -5.77 1.48
CA TYR A 249 -14.27 -6.38 2.82
C TYR A 249 -13.34 -5.69 3.85
N ARG A 250 -12.31 -4.97 3.39
CA ARG A 250 -11.40 -4.20 4.25
C ARG A 250 -12.12 -3.08 5.00
N GLY A 251 -13.26 -2.57 4.49
CA GLY A 251 -14.06 -1.53 5.17
C GLY A 251 -14.47 -1.92 6.59
N PHE A 252 -14.91 -3.17 6.79
CA PHE A 252 -15.30 -3.67 8.11
C PHE A 252 -14.13 -3.69 9.11
N ALA A 253 -12.94 -4.12 8.65
CA ALA A 253 -11.75 -4.12 9.50
C ALA A 253 -11.33 -2.68 9.86
N ARG A 254 -11.42 -1.76 8.90
CA ARG A 254 -11.10 -0.34 9.12
C ARG A 254 -12.02 0.30 10.15
N GLU A 255 -13.33 0.08 10.05
CA GLU A 255 -14.29 0.59 11.04
C GLU A 255 -14.01 0.04 12.44
N PHE A 256 -13.74 -1.26 12.55
CA PHE A 256 -13.40 -1.87 13.83
C PHE A 256 -12.09 -1.34 14.41
N ILE A 257 -11.05 -1.15 13.60
CA ILE A 257 -9.78 -0.55 14.05
C ILE A 257 -9.98 0.89 14.55
N LYS A 258 -10.84 1.68 13.89
CA LYS A 258 -11.18 3.05 14.35
C LYS A 258 -11.83 3.05 15.73
N ASP A 259 -12.68 2.06 16.03
CA ASP A 259 -13.26 1.92 17.36
C ASP A 259 -12.21 1.51 18.41
N LEU A 260 -11.29 0.63 18.05
CA LEU A 260 -10.17 0.21 18.91
C LEU A 260 -9.12 1.30 19.14
N GLU A 261 -9.05 2.30 18.27
CA GLU A 261 -8.14 3.44 18.45
C GLU A 261 -8.43 4.20 19.75
N ARG A 262 -9.68 4.18 20.23
CA ARG A 262 -10.07 4.78 21.52
C ARG A 262 -9.32 4.19 22.71
N ILE A 263 -8.96 2.90 22.64
CA ILE A 263 -8.18 2.20 23.66
C ILE A 263 -6.69 2.07 23.28
N ARG A 264 -6.27 2.65 22.16
CA ARG A 264 -4.89 2.67 21.64
C ARG A 264 -4.32 1.29 21.28
N ALA A 265 -5.16 0.34 20.89
CA ALA A 265 -4.75 -1.04 20.61
C ALA A 265 -4.02 -1.26 19.26
N ILE A 266 -3.83 -0.23 18.42
CA ILE A 266 -3.26 -0.39 17.07
C ILE A 266 -1.86 -1.01 17.12
N LEU A 267 -0.95 -0.43 17.89
CA LEU A 267 0.41 -0.98 18.01
C LEU A 267 0.42 -2.33 18.74
N ASP A 268 -0.48 -2.54 19.70
CA ASP A 268 -0.61 -3.82 20.41
C ASP A 268 -1.05 -4.95 19.48
N ILE A 269 -1.92 -4.66 18.49
CA ILE A 269 -2.32 -5.60 17.44
C ILE A 269 -1.14 -5.94 16.54
N ILE A 270 -0.35 -4.93 16.14
CA ILE A 270 0.87 -5.15 15.34
C ILE A 270 1.85 -6.03 16.12
N LYS A 271 2.10 -5.68 17.38
CA LYS A 271 3.00 -6.42 18.27
C LYS A 271 2.54 -7.86 18.47
N SER A 272 1.24 -8.07 18.69
CA SER A 272 0.63 -9.40 18.75
C SER A 272 0.88 -10.19 17.45
N GLY A 273 0.73 -9.53 16.30
CA GLY A 273 1.00 -10.12 14.99
C GLY A 273 2.48 -10.49 14.76
N GLU A 274 3.42 -9.73 15.32
CA GLU A 274 4.87 -10.03 15.30
C GLU A 274 5.24 -11.19 16.23
N ASP A 275 4.54 -11.30 17.35
CA ASP A 275 4.80 -12.32 18.37
C ASP A 275 4.08 -13.64 18.08
N PHE A 276 3.09 -13.65 17.17
CA PHE A 276 2.45 -14.88 16.73
C PHE A 276 3.47 -15.91 16.23
N ARG A 277 3.35 -17.12 16.78
CA ARG A 277 4.12 -18.29 16.35
C ARG A 277 3.18 -19.24 15.62
N ILE A 278 3.54 -19.56 14.38
CA ILE A 278 2.80 -20.52 13.57
C ILE A 278 3.29 -21.92 13.91
N SER A 279 2.36 -22.86 14.06
CA SER A 279 2.68 -24.27 14.26
C SER A 279 3.58 -24.78 13.13
N THR A 280 4.64 -25.51 13.48
CA THR A 280 5.60 -26.12 12.53
C THR A 280 4.95 -27.12 11.58
N THR A 281 3.77 -27.65 11.95
CA THR A 281 2.96 -28.54 11.10
C THR A 281 2.20 -27.81 9.99
N THR A 282 2.19 -26.48 9.99
CA THR A 282 1.44 -25.70 8.99
C THR A 282 2.16 -25.71 7.66
N LYS A 283 1.54 -26.31 6.63
CA LYS A 283 2.10 -26.31 5.27
C LYS A 283 2.13 -24.88 4.71
N MET A 284 3.33 -24.32 4.63
CA MET A 284 3.56 -23.05 3.93
C MET A 284 3.59 -23.28 2.42
N PRO A 285 3.05 -22.35 1.61
CA PRO A 285 3.19 -22.43 0.17
C PRO A 285 4.66 -22.25 -0.22
N GLU A 286 5.17 -23.17 -1.03
CA GLU A 286 6.50 -23.05 -1.64
C GLU A 286 6.52 -21.86 -2.60
N GLN A 287 7.60 -21.08 -2.54
CA GLN A 287 7.83 -19.99 -3.49
C GLN A 287 8.48 -20.56 -4.75
N GLY A 288 7.95 -20.18 -5.91
CA GLY A 288 8.52 -20.47 -7.22
C GLY A 288 8.34 -19.29 -8.16
N THR A 289 8.54 -19.53 -9.45
CA THR A 289 8.37 -18.53 -10.50
C THR A 289 7.19 -18.91 -11.41
N CYS A 290 6.46 -17.91 -11.86
CA CYS A 290 5.37 -18.11 -12.80
C CYS A 290 5.92 -18.45 -14.18
N GLU A 291 5.51 -19.60 -14.73
CA GLU A 291 5.96 -20.04 -16.07
C GLU A 291 5.56 -19.07 -17.20
N ARG A 292 4.55 -18.24 -16.99
CA ARG A 292 4.04 -17.31 -18.02
C ARG A 292 4.74 -15.95 -18.01
N CYS A 293 5.12 -15.44 -16.85
CA CYS A 293 5.63 -14.07 -16.72
C CYS A 293 6.92 -13.93 -15.89
N GLY A 294 7.48 -15.03 -15.38
CA GLY A 294 8.71 -15.04 -14.59
C GLY A 294 8.57 -14.51 -13.15
N TYR A 295 7.50 -13.78 -12.81
CA TYR A 295 7.29 -13.24 -11.47
C TYR A 295 7.00 -14.31 -10.41
N ILE A 296 7.29 -13.98 -9.14
CA ILE A 296 7.10 -14.87 -7.98
C ILE A 296 5.67 -15.42 -7.93
N SER A 297 5.57 -16.72 -7.77
CA SER A 297 4.30 -17.42 -7.60
C SER A 297 4.47 -18.71 -6.79
N SER A 298 3.48 -19.03 -5.97
CA SER A 298 3.37 -20.35 -5.32
C SER A 298 2.53 -21.35 -6.12
N GLN A 299 2.27 -21.05 -7.38
CA GLN A 299 1.48 -21.85 -8.31
C GLN A 299 2.14 -21.79 -9.68
N LYS A 300 1.78 -22.71 -10.58
CA LYS A 300 2.26 -22.73 -11.97
C LYS A 300 2.13 -21.36 -12.64
N TRP A 301 0.94 -20.76 -12.54
CA TRP A 301 0.66 -19.40 -13.02
C TRP A 301 0.35 -18.47 -11.86
N CYS A 302 0.96 -17.28 -11.85
CA CYS A 302 0.68 -16.27 -10.85
C CYS A 302 -0.76 -15.79 -10.94
N LYS A 303 -1.25 -15.22 -9.83
CA LYS A 303 -2.64 -14.78 -9.73
C LYS A 303 -3.01 -13.77 -10.83
N ALA A 304 -2.09 -12.86 -11.17
CA ALA A 304 -2.31 -11.89 -12.23
C ALA A 304 -2.49 -12.56 -13.59
N CYS A 305 -1.61 -13.52 -13.95
CA CYS A 305 -1.73 -14.30 -15.19
C CYS A 305 -3.04 -15.09 -15.27
N VAL A 306 -3.50 -15.67 -14.16
CA VAL A 306 -4.78 -16.41 -14.11
C VAL A 306 -5.96 -15.47 -14.31
N LEU A 307 -5.99 -14.34 -13.59
CA LEU A 307 -7.07 -13.35 -13.70
C LEU A 307 -7.11 -12.72 -15.10
N LEU A 308 -5.95 -12.40 -15.68
CA LEU A 308 -5.85 -11.85 -17.04
C LEU A 308 -6.32 -12.84 -18.09
N GLU A 309 -5.97 -14.13 -17.96
CA GLU A 309 -6.50 -15.16 -18.84
C GLU A 309 -8.02 -15.27 -18.74
N GLY A 310 -8.55 -15.19 -17.51
CA GLY A 310 -9.99 -15.16 -17.26
C GLY A 310 -10.68 -14.02 -18.00
N LEU A 311 -10.13 -12.80 -17.93
CA LEU A 311 -10.66 -11.63 -18.64
C LEU A 311 -10.61 -11.82 -20.16
N ASN A 312 -9.46 -12.23 -20.70
CA ASN A 312 -9.27 -12.39 -22.14
C ASN A 312 -10.13 -13.50 -22.76
N ARG A 313 -10.52 -14.52 -21.99
CA ARG A 313 -11.41 -15.59 -22.42
C ARG A 313 -12.89 -15.33 -22.13
N GLY A 314 -13.25 -14.19 -21.53
CA GLY A 314 -14.62 -13.93 -21.09
C GLY A 314 -15.08 -14.82 -19.93
N LEU A 315 -14.14 -15.39 -19.16
CA LEU A 315 -14.37 -16.22 -17.99
C LEU A 315 -13.87 -15.50 -16.71
N PRO A 316 -14.47 -14.37 -16.30
CA PRO A 316 -13.93 -13.53 -15.24
C PRO A 316 -13.93 -14.18 -13.86
N LYS A 317 -14.72 -15.24 -13.65
CA LYS A 317 -14.70 -16.01 -12.40
C LYS A 317 -13.46 -16.90 -12.27
N LEU A 318 -12.69 -17.09 -13.35
CA LEU A 318 -11.47 -17.89 -13.34
C LEU A 318 -10.46 -17.26 -12.38
N GLY A 319 -10.16 -17.96 -11.29
CA GLY A 319 -9.27 -17.47 -10.26
C GLY A 319 -9.93 -16.53 -9.23
N ILE A 320 -11.24 -16.41 -9.15
CA ILE A 320 -11.90 -15.76 -8.00
C ILE A 320 -12.27 -16.85 -6.98
N GLY A 321 -11.75 -16.77 -5.75
CA GLY A 321 -11.98 -17.76 -4.67
C GLY A 321 -10.75 -18.62 -4.33
N ARG A 322 -10.83 -19.36 -3.20
CA ARG A 322 -9.88 -20.41 -2.82
C ARG A 322 -10.33 -21.72 -3.51
N ASN A 323 -9.85 -21.99 -4.72
CA ASN A 323 -9.99 -23.33 -5.29
C ASN A 323 -8.86 -24.22 -4.77
N GLN A 324 -9.25 -25.37 -4.21
CA GLN A 324 -8.39 -26.55 -4.15
C GLN A 324 -7.81 -26.79 -5.55
N GLY A 325 -6.53 -27.18 -5.59
CA GLY A 325 -5.65 -27.07 -6.75
C GLY A 325 -6.28 -27.40 -8.10
N LEU A 326 -5.94 -26.58 -9.10
CA LEU A 326 -6.01 -26.98 -10.50
C LEU A 326 -4.89 -27.99 -10.78
N ASN A 327 -5.05 -29.20 -10.24
CA ASN A 327 -4.38 -30.42 -10.71
C ASN A 327 -5.48 -31.37 -11.18
N SER A 328 -6.02 -31.12 -12.37
CA SER A 328 -6.56 -32.20 -13.18
C SER A 328 -6.52 -31.76 -14.64
N ASP A 329 -5.87 -32.61 -15.42
CA ASP A 329 -5.73 -32.52 -16.86
C ASP A 329 -7.07 -32.30 -17.57
N GLY A 330 -6.96 -31.63 -18.72
CA GLY A 330 -8.09 -31.30 -19.56
C GLY A 330 -8.96 -32.52 -19.88
N LYS A 331 -10.21 -32.48 -19.42
CA LYS A 331 -11.38 -33.10 -20.06
C LYS A 331 -12.64 -32.73 -19.29
N LYS A 332 -13.27 -31.64 -19.71
CA LYS A 332 -14.74 -31.46 -19.80
C LYS A 332 -15.03 -30.00 -20.13
N ASP A 333 -15.25 -29.75 -21.42
CA ASP A 333 -16.43 -29.04 -21.90
C ASP A 333 -16.34 -28.94 -23.43
N ARG A 334 -16.75 -30.03 -24.09
CA ARG A 334 -17.18 -29.99 -25.48
C ARG A 334 -18.69 -29.87 -25.48
N LYS A 335 -19.23 -28.69 -25.83
CA LYS A 335 -20.38 -28.52 -26.73
C LYS A 335 -20.74 -27.03 -26.92
N ARG A 336 -20.57 -26.58 -28.18
CA ARG A 336 -21.19 -25.46 -28.93
C ARG A 336 -21.00 -24.03 -28.37
N ASP A 337 -20.71 -22.99 -29.15
CA ASP A 337 -21.03 -22.72 -30.55
C ASP A 337 -19.90 -22.02 -31.32
N SER A 338 -19.96 -22.20 -32.64
CA SER A 338 -19.04 -21.73 -33.65
C SER A 338 -19.20 -20.25 -34.02
N ARG A 339 -18.06 -19.61 -34.37
CA ARG A 339 -17.84 -18.35 -35.10
C ARG A 339 -17.61 -17.09 -34.25
N THR A 340 -16.33 -16.86 -33.94
CA THR A 340 -15.76 -15.52 -33.66
C THR A 340 -14.32 -15.52 -34.20
N PRO A 341 -13.82 -14.43 -34.84
CA PRO A 341 -12.48 -14.43 -35.41
C PRO A 341 -11.45 -14.52 -34.30
N SER A 342 -10.40 -15.33 -34.53
CA SER A 342 -9.23 -15.43 -33.66
C SER A 342 -8.54 -14.07 -33.57
N ILE A 343 -8.71 -13.38 -32.44
CA ILE A 343 -7.85 -12.28 -32.05
C ILE A 343 -6.62 -12.93 -31.42
N GLU A 344 -5.48 -12.85 -32.10
CA GLU A 344 -4.20 -13.26 -31.56
C GLU A 344 -3.95 -12.56 -30.23
N SER A 345 -3.80 -13.35 -29.18
CA SER A 345 -3.42 -12.86 -27.87
C SER A 345 -2.00 -12.31 -27.95
N LYS A 346 -1.85 -11.00 -27.77
CA LYS A 346 -0.52 -10.41 -27.58
C LYS A 346 0.15 -11.10 -26.38
N GLN A 347 1.33 -11.66 -26.62
CA GLN A 347 2.19 -12.18 -25.56
C GLN A 347 2.35 -11.11 -24.49
N CYS A 348 2.21 -11.51 -23.23
CA CYS A 348 2.66 -10.70 -22.12
C CYS A 348 4.18 -10.58 -22.30
N GLY A 349 4.66 -9.42 -22.75
CA GLY A 349 6.01 -9.24 -23.26
C GLY A 349 7.06 -9.90 -22.38
N SER A 350 7.82 -10.82 -22.96
CA SER A 350 9.08 -11.29 -22.40
C SER A 350 10.06 -10.13 -22.45
N LEU A 351 10.47 -9.63 -21.29
CA LEU A 351 11.66 -8.80 -21.19
C LEU A 351 12.82 -9.75 -20.88
N GLU A 352 13.72 -9.91 -21.84
CA GLU A 352 15.02 -10.53 -21.62
C GLU A 352 15.80 -9.66 -20.61
N PHE A 353 16.44 -10.32 -19.65
CA PHE A 353 17.12 -9.73 -18.49
C PHE A 353 18.36 -8.93 -18.86
#